data_AF-A0A8J5FD95-F1
#
_entry.id   AF-A0A8J5FD95-F1
#
_cell.length_a   1.000
_cell.length_b   1.000
_cell.length_c   1.000
_cell.angle_alpha   90.00
_cell.angle_beta   90.00
_cell.angle_gamma   90.00
#
_symmetry.space_group_name_H-M   'P 1'
#
loop_
_entity.id
_entity.type
_entity.pdbx_description
1 polymer ?
#
loop_
_entity_poly.entity_id
_entity_poly.type
_entity_poly.pdbx_seq_one_letter_code
_entity_poly.pdbx_strand_id
1 'polypeptide(L)'
;MHCRLFSFPFAFSFDQAASQRIKILAFFSSLLVAKLRIASSRRPPLDFCIDMEFEGRYKKVQSQGGRFDCLLFDLDDTLYPLSSGMAAECCKNIGEYMLEKLGIEESKIPDLCSVLYQKYGTTMAGLRAIGYNFNYDDYHSFVHGRLPYETLKPDPVLRQLLLSLPIRKAIFTNADRDHAARVLKRLGLEDCFEGVICFETLNQPSSSSGEETSSNIFDIVGYLSKPDPAVDQPKTPMLCKPSVEAMEQALRIANIDPQRTVFFDDSARNIQSAKAIGLHTVLVGTSQRVKGADHALESIHNVREALPELWEEAEKSSNIRPSNNVTMETSVTA
;
A
#
# COMPACT_ATOMS: atom_id res chain seq x y z
N MET A 1 -27.80 -0.14 91.76
CA MET A 1 -26.50 -0.48 91.12
C MET A 1 -25.86 0.82 90.64
N HIS A 2 -24.91 1.32 91.42
CA HIS A 2 -24.07 2.48 91.15
C HIS A 2 -22.68 1.95 90.81
N CYS A 3 -21.98 2.52 89.82
CA CYS A 3 -20.53 2.41 89.73
C CYS A 3 -19.93 3.71 89.16
N ARG A 4 -19.07 4.33 89.95
CA ARG A 4 -18.20 5.45 89.61
C ARG A 4 -16.77 5.07 90.04
N LEU A 5 -15.81 5.52 89.23
CA LEU A 5 -14.40 5.87 89.52
C LEU A 5 -13.31 4.78 89.52
N PHE A 6 -12.26 5.01 88.69
CA PHE A 6 -10.81 5.16 88.98
C PHE A 6 -10.03 5.05 87.63
N SER A 7 -9.57 6.15 87.00
CA SER A 7 -8.26 6.85 87.10
C SER A 7 -7.03 6.16 86.44
N PHE A 8 -6.53 6.80 85.35
CA PHE A 8 -5.17 6.98 84.73
C PHE A 8 -3.93 6.13 85.18
N PRO A 9 -2.79 6.00 84.40
CA PRO A 9 -2.23 6.98 83.44
C PRO A 9 -1.48 6.50 82.14
N PHE A 10 -1.14 7.50 81.30
CA PHE A 10 0.03 7.63 80.38
C PHE A 10 0.21 6.61 79.21
N ALA A 11 -0.02 7.05 77.96
CA ALA A 11 0.94 7.72 77.06
C ALA A 11 1.77 6.73 76.23
N PHE A 12 1.56 6.69 74.92
CA PHE A 12 2.64 6.79 73.94
C PHE A 12 2.09 7.18 72.56
N SER A 13 2.73 8.21 72.03
CA SER A 13 2.59 8.80 70.71
C SER A 13 2.95 7.81 69.60
N PHE A 14 2.33 7.92 68.42
CA PHE A 14 3.03 7.77 67.14
C PHE A 14 2.21 8.43 66.01
N ASP A 15 2.17 9.77 66.10
CA ASP A 15 1.88 10.67 65.00
C ASP A 15 3.10 10.73 64.05
N GLN A 16 3.30 9.65 63.29
CA GLN A 16 4.34 9.59 62.25
C GLN A 16 3.90 8.87 60.96
N ALA A 17 2.68 8.34 60.93
CA ALA A 17 2.10 7.71 59.74
C ALA A 17 1.25 8.67 58.86
N ALA A 18 0.86 9.83 59.40
CA ALA A 18 0.07 10.83 58.66
C ALA A 18 0.94 11.78 57.82
N SER A 19 2.16 12.10 58.27
CA SER A 19 3.07 13.01 57.55
C SER A 19 3.76 12.36 56.33
N GLN A 20 3.94 11.03 56.31
CA GLN A 20 4.44 10.32 55.12
C GLN A 20 3.38 10.15 54.03
N ARG A 21 2.07 10.12 54.35
CA ARG A 21 1.00 10.02 53.35
C ARG A 21 0.75 11.34 52.60
N ILE A 22 1.02 12.49 53.24
CA ILE A 22 0.88 13.82 52.61
C ILE A 22 2.09 14.17 51.72
N LYS A 23 3.30 13.70 52.07
CA LYS A 23 4.49 13.89 51.21
C LYS A 23 4.48 12.99 49.96
N ILE A 24 3.89 11.80 50.03
CA ILE A 24 3.72 10.93 48.86
C ILE A 24 2.67 11.50 47.90
N LEU A 25 1.55 12.04 48.40
CA LEU A 25 0.55 12.70 47.54
C LEU A 25 1.08 13.98 46.86
N ALA A 26 1.94 14.76 47.53
CA ALA A 26 2.57 15.94 46.94
C ALA A 26 3.64 15.59 45.88
N PHE A 27 4.36 14.48 46.05
CA PHE A 27 5.30 13.98 45.04
C PHE A 27 4.58 13.45 43.79
N PHE A 28 3.44 12.75 43.96
CA PHE A 28 2.62 12.30 42.83
C PHE A 28 1.88 13.45 42.11
N SER A 29 1.45 14.49 42.82
CA SER A 29 0.85 15.68 42.19
C SER A 29 1.87 16.50 41.38
N SER A 30 3.11 16.67 41.89
CA SER A 30 4.16 17.37 41.16
C SER A 30 4.73 16.54 39.99
N LEU A 31 4.71 15.19 40.08
CA LEU A 31 5.04 14.31 38.94
C LEU A 31 3.91 14.29 37.90
N LEU A 32 2.64 14.44 38.31
CA LEU A 32 1.49 14.51 37.41
C LEU A 32 1.43 15.85 36.67
N VAL A 33 1.76 16.97 37.32
CA VAL A 33 1.87 18.30 36.68
C VAL A 33 3.14 18.43 35.84
N ALA A 34 4.26 17.78 36.22
CA ALA A 34 5.45 17.69 35.38
C ALA A 34 5.28 16.75 34.17
N LYS A 35 4.50 15.66 34.29
CA LYS A 35 4.10 14.82 33.15
C LYS A 35 3.04 15.49 32.26
N LEU A 36 2.17 16.35 32.81
CA LEU A 36 1.18 17.12 32.04
C LEU A 36 1.75 18.41 31.43
N ARG A 37 2.96 18.86 31.79
CA ARG A 37 3.67 19.96 31.10
C ARG A 37 4.80 19.51 30.17
N ILE A 38 5.13 18.22 30.13
CA ILE A 38 6.01 17.61 29.12
C ILE A 38 5.19 16.80 28.08
N ALA A 39 3.85 16.84 28.16
CA ALA A 39 2.94 16.29 27.15
C ALA A 39 2.32 17.37 26.23
N SER A 40 2.97 18.54 26.12
CA SER A 40 2.60 19.61 25.19
C SER A 40 3.80 20.14 24.39
N SER A 41 4.93 19.42 24.37
CA SER A 41 5.92 19.64 23.31
C SER A 41 5.43 18.91 22.08
N ARG A 42 5.12 19.68 21.04
CA ARG A 42 5.05 19.29 19.62
C ARG A 42 5.57 17.87 19.43
N ARG A 43 4.68 16.93 19.09
CA ARG A 43 5.14 15.72 18.40
C ARG A 43 6.11 16.23 17.33
N PRO A 44 7.34 15.72 17.22
CA PRO A 44 8.07 15.98 15.99
C PRO A 44 7.12 15.54 14.88
N PRO A 45 6.90 16.34 13.83
CA PRO A 45 6.20 15.77 12.69
C PRO A 45 7.04 14.55 12.34
N LEU A 46 6.43 13.38 12.28
CA LEU A 46 6.92 12.36 11.37
C LEU A 46 6.64 12.90 9.96
N ASP A 47 7.28 14.03 9.63
CA ASP A 47 7.51 14.50 8.27
C ASP A 47 8.63 13.61 7.74
N PHE A 48 8.28 12.36 7.54
CA PHE A 48 8.77 11.61 6.41
C PHE A 48 7.52 11.22 5.62
N CYS A 49 6.76 12.23 5.22
CA CYS A 49 6.01 12.12 3.98
C CYS A 49 7.05 11.82 2.91
N ILE A 50 7.12 10.56 2.47
CA ILE A 50 7.44 10.32 1.08
C ILE A 50 6.52 11.26 0.33
N ASP A 51 7.06 12.22 -0.44
CA ASP A 51 6.28 12.96 -1.43
C ASP A 51 5.74 11.92 -2.42
N MET A 52 4.60 11.34 -2.04
CA MET A 52 3.82 10.36 -2.79
C MET A 52 2.81 11.05 -3.71
N GLU A 53 2.89 12.38 -3.76
CA GLU A 53 2.26 13.19 -4.79
C GLU A 53 3.28 13.41 -5.92
N PHE A 54 2.77 13.50 -7.15
CA PHE A 54 3.54 13.66 -8.40
C PHE A 54 4.25 15.03 -8.50
N GLU A 55 4.79 15.55 -7.40
CA GLU A 55 5.41 16.87 -7.35
C GLU A 55 6.79 16.85 -8.00
N GLY A 56 6.83 17.29 -9.27
CA GLY A 56 7.85 18.19 -9.82
C GLY A 56 9.30 17.70 -9.92
N ARG A 57 9.63 16.49 -9.47
CA ARG A 57 11.01 15.97 -9.42
C ARG A 57 11.63 15.64 -10.78
N TYR A 58 10.86 15.71 -11.87
CA TYR A 58 11.38 15.66 -13.22
C TYR A 58 10.90 16.88 -14.02
N LYS A 59 11.83 17.76 -14.38
CA LYS A 59 11.63 18.68 -15.52
C LYS A 59 11.18 17.81 -16.68
N LYS A 60 10.07 18.16 -17.35
CA LYS A 60 9.65 17.63 -18.66
C LYS A 60 10.87 17.18 -19.46
N VAL A 61 11.23 15.89 -19.39
CA VAL A 61 11.96 15.27 -20.47
C VAL A 61 10.86 15.01 -21.49
N GLN A 62 10.51 16.06 -22.22
CA GLN A 62 9.81 15.89 -23.48
C GLN A 62 10.62 14.88 -24.27
N SER A 63 9.94 13.82 -24.66
CA SER A 63 10.43 12.66 -25.41
C SER A 63 11.72 12.94 -26.19
N GLN A 64 12.80 12.31 -25.77
CA GLN A 64 13.86 11.96 -26.69
C GLN A 64 13.66 10.49 -27.02
N GLY A 65 12.99 10.22 -28.16
CA GLY A 65 13.16 8.98 -28.94
C GLY A 65 12.48 7.67 -28.51
N GLY A 66 12.18 7.45 -27.23
CA GLY A 66 11.81 6.11 -26.74
C GLY A 66 10.39 5.63 -27.08
N ARG A 67 10.20 4.32 -27.24
CA ARG A 67 8.88 3.68 -27.43
C ARG A 67 7.98 3.86 -26.19
N PHE A 68 8.56 3.85 -25.00
CA PHE A 68 7.85 3.94 -23.73
C PHE A 68 8.39 5.11 -22.89
N ASP A 69 7.47 5.86 -22.29
CA ASP A 69 7.79 7.03 -21.46
C ASP A 69 7.50 6.78 -19.98
N CYS A 70 6.76 5.71 -19.66
CA CYS A 70 6.42 5.34 -18.29
C CYS A 70 6.40 3.81 -18.10
N LEU A 71 6.77 3.38 -16.90
CA LEU A 71 6.65 2.02 -16.40
C LEU A 71 5.77 2.05 -15.15
N LEU A 72 4.65 1.34 -15.18
CA LEU A 72 3.68 1.27 -14.10
C LEU A 72 3.75 -0.11 -13.46
N PHE A 73 3.94 -0.18 -12.15
CA PHE A 73 4.12 -1.44 -11.43
C PHE A 73 3.02 -1.64 -10.41
N ASP A 74 2.43 -2.82 -10.36
CA ASP A 74 1.80 -3.28 -9.13
C ASP A 74 2.85 -3.49 -8.04
N LEU A 75 2.38 -3.52 -6.79
CA LEU A 75 3.22 -3.69 -5.61
C LEU A 75 3.22 -5.14 -5.14
N ASP A 76 2.06 -5.58 -4.62
CA ASP A 76 1.86 -6.89 -4.01
C ASP A 76 2.07 -8.01 -5.03
N ASP A 77 2.78 -9.06 -4.63
CA ASP A 77 3.10 -10.25 -5.45
C ASP A 77 3.82 -9.97 -6.80
N THR A 78 4.18 -8.71 -7.06
CA THR A 78 4.87 -8.22 -8.26
C THR A 78 6.28 -7.73 -7.92
N LEU A 79 6.45 -6.75 -7.02
CA LEU A 79 7.77 -6.27 -6.59
C LEU A 79 8.43 -7.18 -5.55
N TYR A 80 7.67 -8.11 -4.99
CA TYR A 80 8.13 -9.22 -4.19
C TYR A 80 7.29 -10.45 -4.54
N PRO A 81 7.81 -11.68 -4.40
CA PRO A 81 7.09 -12.85 -4.87
C PRO A 81 5.93 -13.23 -3.94
N LEU A 82 4.92 -13.91 -4.50
CA LEU A 82 3.82 -14.55 -3.76
C LEU A 82 4.32 -15.47 -2.63
N SER A 83 5.49 -16.10 -2.81
CA SER A 83 6.13 -16.95 -1.80
C SER A 83 6.58 -16.20 -0.54
N SER A 84 6.50 -14.87 -0.51
CA SER A 84 6.70 -14.05 0.70
C SER A 84 5.68 -14.34 1.80
N GLY A 85 4.51 -14.89 1.45
CA GLY A 85 3.42 -15.20 2.37
C GLY A 85 2.55 -14.00 2.76
N MET A 86 2.84 -12.79 2.26
CA MET A 86 2.07 -11.57 2.56
C MET A 86 0.60 -11.71 2.15
N ALA A 87 0.33 -12.25 0.96
CA ALA A 87 -1.02 -12.48 0.47
C ALA A 87 -1.82 -13.46 1.36
N ALA A 88 -1.16 -14.49 1.90
CA ALA A 88 -1.81 -15.45 2.79
C ALA A 88 -2.20 -14.83 4.13
N GLU A 89 -1.30 -14.05 4.75
CA GLU A 89 -1.61 -13.32 5.99
C GLU A 89 -2.64 -12.21 5.75
N CYS A 90 -2.62 -11.55 4.59
CA CYS A 90 -3.64 -10.58 4.20
C CYS A 90 -5.02 -11.24 4.11
N CYS A 91 -5.13 -12.37 3.38
CA CYS A 91 -6.37 -13.15 3.27
C CYS A 91 -6.90 -13.56 4.65
N LYS A 92 -6.01 -14.03 5.54
CA LYS A 92 -6.37 -14.37 6.92
C LYS A 92 -6.91 -13.15 7.68
N ASN A 93 -6.23 -12.01 7.59
CA ASN A 93 -6.65 -10.80 8.28
C ASN A 93 -8.00 -10.28 7.77
N ILE A 94 -8.28 -10.40 6.47
CA ILE A 94 -9.59 -10.08 5.90
C ILE A 94 -10.68 -10.97 6.48
N GLY A 95 -10.42 -12.28 6.58
CA GLY A 95 -11.37 -13.23 7.18
C GLY A 95 -11.64 -12.93 8.65
N GLU A 96 -10.60 -12.64 9.44
CA GLU A 96 -10.75 -12.24 10.84
C GLU A 96 -11.54 -10.93 10.97
N TYR A 97 -11.32 -9.95 10.08
CA TYR A 97 -12.11 -8.72 10.08
C TYR A 97 -13.60 -8.99 9.80
N MET A 98 -13.88 -9.84 8.81
CA MET A 98 -15.25 -10.24 8.46
C MET A 98 -15.96 -10.93 9.64
N LEU A 99 -15.25 -11.80 10.36
CA LEU A 99 -15.77 -12.48 11.53
C LEU A 99 -15.98 -11.52 12.71
N GLU A 100 -14.92 -10.82 13.12
CA GLU A 100 -14.88 -10.07 14.39
C GLU A 100 -15.58 -8.71 14.30
N LYS A 101 -15.47 -8.02 13.16
CA LYS A 101 -15.96 -6.63 13.00
C LYS A 101 -17.29 -6.57 12.29
N LEU A 102 -17.52 -7.48 11.33
CA LEU A 102 -18.77 -7.51 10.55
C LEU A 102 -19.75 -8.57 11.03
N GLY A 103 -19.35 -9.46 11.94
CA GLY A 103 -20.21 -10.52 12.47
C GLY A 103 -20.62 -11.57 11.44
N ILE A 104 -19.83 -11.73 10.37
CA ILE A 104 -20.08 -12.71 9.32
C ILE A 104 -19.73 -14.09 9.86
N GLU A 105 -20.64 -15.04 9.69
CA GLU A 105 -20.44 -16.42 10.10
C GLU A 105 -19.19 -17.01 9.44
N GLU A 106 -18.30 -17.59 10.26
CA GLU A 106 -17.00 -18.15 9.83
C GLU A 106 -17.13 -19.12 8.64
N SER A 107 -18.17 -19.96 8.65
CA SER A 107 -18.44 -20.96 7.61
C SER A 107 -18.69 -20.35 6.22
N LYS A 108 -19.14 -19.08 6.15
CA LYS A 108 -19.48 -18.38 4.89
C LYS A 108 -18.32 -17.57 4.33
N ILE A 109 -17.30 -17.28 5.12
CA ILE A 109 -16.22 -16.36 4.76
C ILE A 109 -15.45 -16.81 3.52
N PRO A 110 -15.03 -18.09 3.37
CA PRO A 110 -14.26 -18.50 2.20
C PRO A 110 -15.00 -18.31 0.88
N ASP A 111 -16.27 -18.73 0.83
CA ASP A 111 -17.10 -18.61 -0.37
C ASP A 111 -17.39 -17.14 -0.70
N LEU A 112 -17.69 -16.34 0.33
CA LEU A 112 -17.95 -14.92 0.15
C LEU A 112 -16.70 -14.19 -0.35
N CYS A 113 -15.52 -14.42 0.24
CA CYS A 113 -14.25 -13.85 -0.24
C CYS A 113 -14.00 -14.19 -1.70
N SER A 114 -14.16 -15.45 -2.08
CA SER A 114 -13.95 -15.91 -3.46
C SER A 114 -14.87 -15.18 -4.44
N VAL A 115 -16.17 -15.14 -4.13
CA VAL A 115 -17.18 -14.46 -4.97
C VAL A 115 -16.91 -12.96 -5.08
N LEU A 116 -16.63 -12.29 -3.96
CA LEU A 116 -16.41 -10.85 -3.93
C LEU A 116 -15.13 -10.49 -4.69
N TYR A 117 -14.05 -11.23 -4.49
CA TYR A 117 -12.79 -11.03 -5.21
C TYR A 117 -12.97 -11.23 -6.71
N GLN A 118 -13.66 -12.30 -7.13
CA GLN A 118 -13.90 -12.59 -8.55
C GLN A 118 -14.70 -11.49 -9.24
N LYS A 119 -15.70 -10.93 -8.54
CA LYS A 119 -16.64 -9.97 -9.12
C LYS A 119 -16.17 -8.53 -9.04
N TYR A 120 -15.57 -8.12 -7.92
CA TYR A 120 -15.25 -6.72 -7.63
C TYR A 120 -13.75 -6.43 -7.58
N GLY A 121 -12.89 -7.44 -7.74
CA GLY A 121 -11.43 -7.28 -7.73
C GLY A 121 -10.80 -7.32 -6.35
N THR A 122 -11.51 -6.87 -5.31
CA THR A 122 -11.08 -7.00 -3.90
C THR A 122 -12.25 -7.41 -3.02
N THR A 123 -11.95 -8.08 -1.90
CA THR A 123 -12.99 -8.42 -0.91
C THR A 123 -13.62 -7.14 -0.32
N MET A 124 -12.81 -6.12 -0.03
CA MET A 124 -13.28 -4.83 0.49
C MET A 124 -14.31 -4.17 -0.44
N ALA A 125 -13.99 -4.07 -1.75
CA ALA A 125 -14.91 -3.50 -2.74
C ALA A 125 -16.22 -4.28 -2.84
N GLY A 126 -16.14 -5.60 -2.73
CA GLY A 126 -17.32 -6.45 -2.71
C GLY A 126 -18.17 -6.28 -1.45
N LEU A 127 -17.56 -6.19 -0.27
CA LEU A 127 -18.26 -5.96 1.00
C LEU A 127 -19.04 -4.64 0.95
N ARG A 128 -18.41 -3.58 0.42
CA ARG A 128 -19.07 -2.29 0.22
C ARG A 128 -20.21 -2.37 -0.80
N ALA A 129 -20.04 -3.11 -1.89
CA ALA A 129 -21.09 -3.28 -2.90
C ALA A 129 -22.33 -3.95 -2.31
N ILE A 130 -22.15 -5.01 -1.51
CA ILE A 130 -23.27 -5.78 -0.95
C ILE A 130 -23.90 -5.12 0.30
N GLY A 131 -23.44 -3.95 0.72
CA GLY A 131 -24.10 -3.14 1.76
C GLY A 131 -23.42 -3.12 3.14
N TYR A 132 -22.25 -3.75 3.32
CA TYR A 132 -21.50 -3.56 4.56
C TYR A 132 -20.93 -2.15 4.60
N ASN A 133 -21.16 -1.44 5.71
CA ASN A 133 -20.56 -0.14 5.97
C ASN A 133 -19.49 -0.28 7.06
N PHE A 134 -18.31 0.29 6.81
CA PHE A 134 -17.20 0.35 7.75
C PHE A 134 -16.23 1.46 7.32
N ASN A 135 -15.48 1.98 8.29
CA ASN A 135 -14.45 2.97 8.06
C ASN A 135 -13.23 2.31 7.37
N TYR A 136 -12.73 2.94 6.30
CA TYR A 136 -11.62 2.38 5.51
C TYR A 136 -10.29 2.36 6.27
N ASP A 137 -10.02 3.37 7.11
CA ASP A 137 -8.80 3.41 7.92
C ASP A 137 -8.80 2.29 8.98
N ASP A 138 -9.95 2.00 9.60
CA ASP A 138 -10.08 0.85 10.53
C ASP A 138 -9.85 -0.47 9.80
N TYR A 139 -10.43 -0.64 8.60
CA TYR A 139 -10.21 -1.81 7.76
C TYR A 139 -8.74 -1.98 7.40
N HIS A 140 -8.09 -0.95 6.86
CA HIS A 140 -6.68 -0.99 6.45
C HIS A 140 -5.74 -1.17 7.65
N SER A 141 -5.99 -0.49 8.76
CA SER A 141 -5.23 -0.68 10.00
C SER A 141 -5.34 -2.11 10.52
N PHE A 142 -6.52 -2.74 10.41
CA PHE A 142 -6.69 -4.13 10.84
C PHE A 142 -6.05 -5.11 9.85
N VAL A 143 -6.30 -4.94 8.56
CA VAL A 143 -5.86 -5.89 7.52
C VAL A 143 -4.38 -5.74 7.22
N HIS A 144 -3.93 -4.54 6.87
CA HIS A 144 -2.54 -4.29 6.51
C HIS A 144 -1.68 -3.91 7.71
N GLY A 145 -2.24 -3.32 8.77
CA GLY A 145 -1.47 -2.96 9.96
C GLY A 145 -0.93 -4.15 10.75
N ARG A 146 -1.52 -5.35 10.58
CA ARG A 146 -1.10 -6.59 11.24
C ARG A 146 -0.21 -7.50 10.38
N LEU A 147 0.16 -7.07 9.18
CA LEU A 147 1.00 -7.88 8.29
C LEU A 147 2.44 -8.02 8.83
N PRO A 148 3.11 -9.16 8.59
CA PRO A 148 4.44 -9.43 9.13
C PRO A 148 5.54 -8.79 8.28
N TYR A 149 5.57 -7.45 8.14
CA TYR A 149 6.52 -6.72 7.29
C TYR A 149 8.01 -7.06 7.54
N GLU A 150 8.35 -7.57 8.72
CA GLU A 150 9.71 -7.99 9.06
C GLU A 150 10.22 -9.18 8.23
N THR A 151 9.32 -9.97 7.63
CA THR A 151 9.69 -11.07 6.72
C THR A 151 10.19 -10.56 5.38
N LEU A 152 9.76 -9.37 4.95
CA LEU A 152 10.28 -8.70 3.77
C LEU A 152 11.67 -8.16 4.05
N LYS A 153 12.61 -8.52 3.17
CA LYS A 153 14.02 -8.14 3.23
C LYS A 153 14.34 -7.16 2.10
N PRO A 154 15.35 -6.29 2.29
CA PRO A 154 15.85 -5.46 1.21
C PRO A 154 16.25 -6.28 -0.01
N ASP A 155 15.91 -5.77 -1.19
CA ASP A 155 16.26 -6.39 -2.47
C ASP A 155 17.23 -5.49 -3.26
N PRO A 156 18.54 -5.59 -2.99
CA PRO A 156 19.52 -4.76 -3.68
C PRO A 156 19.62 -5.05 -5.19
N VAL A 157 19.24 -6.26 -5.63
CA VAL A 157 19.27 -6.62 -7.05
C VAL A 157 18.14 -5.92 -7.78
N LEU A 158 16.91 -6.02 -7.27
CA LEU A 158 15.77 -5.29 -7.81
C LEU A 158 15.98 -3.78 -7.75
N ARG A 159 16.53 -3.26 -6.65
CA ARG A 159 16.88 -1.85 -6.52
C ARG A 159 17.81 -1.38 -7.65
N GLN A 160 18.92 -2.09 -7.87
CA GLN A 160 19.86 -1.75 -8.94
C GLN A 160 19.21 -1.82 -10.31
N LEU A 161 18.36 -2.83 -10.54
CA LEU A 161 17.62 -2.99 -11.79
C LEU A 161 16.70 -1.78 -12.05
N LEU A 162 15.89 -1.38 -11.06
CA LEU A 162 14.97 -0.25 -11.15
C LEU A 162 15.70 1.08 -11.34
N LEU A 163 16.83 1.29 -10.66
CA LEU A 163 17.67 2.48 -10.81
C LEU A 163 18.36 2.54 -12.17
N SER A 164 18.65 1.39 -12.80
CA SER A 164 19.27 1.34 -14.11
C SER A 164 18.30 1.72 -15.25
N LEU A 165 16.99 1.68 -15.02
CA LEU A 165 15.97 2.02 -16.03
C LEU A 165 15.93 3.54 -16.26
N PRO A 166 16.17 4.04 -17.49
CA PRO A 166 16.12 5.47 -17.81
C PRO A 166 14.70 6.00 -18.06
N ILE A 167 13.66 5.27 -17.67
CA ILE A 167 12.24 5.58 -17.93
C ILE A 167 11.56 5.95 -16.61
N ARG A 168 10.56 6.84 -16.66
CA ARG A 168 9.71 7.18 -15.50
C ARG A 168 9.07 5.91 -14.91
N LYS A 169 9.00 5.83 -13.59
CA LYS A 169 8.45 4.67 -12.86
C LYS A 169 7.42 5.13 -11.83
N ALA A 170 6.26 4.47 -11.80
CA ALA A 170 5.21 4.73 -10.82
C ALA A 170 4.60 3.41 -10.31
N ILE A 171 4.00 3.44 -9.12
CA ILE A 171 3.28 2.30 -8.57
C ILE A 171 1.79 2.49 -8.74
N PHE A 172 1.07 1.41 -9.06
CA PHE A 172 -0.39 1.35 -9.06
C PHE A 172 -0.88 0.10 -8.32
N THR A 173 -1.26 0.28 -7.05
CA THR A 173 -1.69 -0.79 -6.14
C THR A 173 -3.14 -0.58 -5.67
N ASN A 174 -3.83 -1.68 -5.38
CA ASN A 174 -5.13 -1.66 -4.68
C ASN A 174 -5.00 -1.46 -3.16
N ALA A 175 -3.78 -1.51 -2.62
CA ALA A 175 -3.52 -1.32 -1.20
C ALA A 175 -3.59 0.15 -0.77
N ASP A 176 -3.61 0.37 0.55
CA ASP A 176 -3.54 1.70 1.15
C ASP A 176 -2.11 2.26 1.15
N ARG A 177 -2.03 3.56 1.40
CA ARG A 177 -0.80 4.34 1.40
C ARG A 177 0.22 3.85 2.43
N ASP A 178 -0.21 3.51 3.65
CA ASP A 178 0.68 3.08 4.72
C ASP A 178 1.25 1.69 4.45
N HIS A 179 0.45 0.80 3.84
CA HIS A 179 0.95 -0.48 3.35
C HIS A 179 2.04 -0.28 2.30
N ALA A 180 1.76 0.52 1.26
CA ALA A 180 2.70 0.75 0.16
C ALA A 180 4.04 1.33 0.65
N ALA A 181 3.98 2.35 1.51
CA ALA A 181 5.17 2.95 2.10
C ALA A 181 6.00 1.94 2.91
N ARG A 182 5.35 1.10 3.72
CA ARG A 182 6.04 0.06 4.50
C ARG A 182 6.72 -0.97 3.62
N VAL A 183 6.04 -1.49 2.61
CA VAL A 183 6.64 -2.47 1.67
C VAL A 183 7.86 -1.87 0.98
N LEU A 184 7.74 -0.68 0.40
CA LEU A 184 8.84 -0.03 -0.31
C LEU A 184 10.05 0.20 0.59
N LYS A 185 9.81 0.61 1.84
CA LYS A 185 10.86 0.75 2.85
C LYS A 185 11.53 -0.57 3.17
N ARG A 186 10.77 -1.64 3.37
CA ARG A 186 11.31 -2.98 3.67
C ARG A 186 12.15 -3.55 2.53
N LEU A 187 11.73 -3.33 1.29
CA LEU A 187 12.46 -3.75 0.10
C LEU A 187 13.64 -2.83 -0.24
N GLY A 188 13.69 -1.62 0.34
CA GLY A 188 14.70 -0.61 0.04
C GLY A 188 14.51 0.01 -1.35
N LEU A 189 13.26 0.35 -1.70
CA LEU A 189 12.85 0.87 -3.02
C LEU A 189 12.18 2.26 -2.96
N GLU A 190 12.22 2.94 -1.81
CA GLU A 190 11.49 4.20 -1.55
C GLU A 190 11.79 5.33 -2.56
N ASP A 191 12.98 5.34 -3.14
CA ASP A 191 13.47 6.34 -4.11
C ASP A 191 13.50 5.84 -5.55
N CYS A 192 12.98 4.64 -5.83
CA CYS A 192 12.96 4.08 -7.19
C CYS A 192 11.77 4.54 -8.03
N PHE A 193 10.74 5.11 -7.41
CA PHE A 193 9.47 5.47 -8.04
C PHE A 193 9.16 6.95 -7.84
N GLU A 194 8.55 7.56 -8.86
CA GLU A 194 8.13 8.96 -8.83
C GLU A 194 6.94 9.19 -7.90
N GLY A 195 6.02 8.23 -7.84
CA GLY A 195 4.81 8.32 -7.03
C GLY A 195 4.06 6.99 -6.93
N VAL A 196 3.06 6.98 -6.04
CA VAL A 196 2.22 5.81 -5.74
C VAL A 196 0.75 6.18 -5.94
N ILE A 197 0.09 5.45 -6.83
CA ILE A 197 -1.36 5.47 -7.01
C ILE A 197 -1.91 4.32 -6.17
N CYS A 198 -2.50 4.65 -5.03
CA CYS A 198 -3.04 3.71 -4.06
C CYS A 198 -4.53 3.97 -3.83
N PHE A 199 -5.13 3.24 -2.88
CA PHE A 199 -6.55 3.35 -2.53
C PHE A 199 -7.00 4.81 -2.32
N GLU A 200 -6.29 5.58 -1.52
CA GLU A 200 -6.62 6.97 -1.16
C GLU A 200 -6.47 7.93 -2.34
N THR A 201 -5.53 7.65 -3.25
CA THR A 201 -5.34 8.43 -4.47
C THR A 201 -6.54 8.27 -5.42
N LEU A 202 -7.13 7.07 -5.49
CA LEU A 202 -8.29 6.79 -6.33
C LEU A 202 -9.64 7.13 -5.66
N ASN A 203 -9.73 6.99 -4.34
CA ASN A 203 -10.98 7.05 -3.60
C ASN A 203 -11.00 8.23 -2.62
N GLN A 204 -10.69 9.43 -3.13
CA GLN A 204 -10.74 10.63 -2.30
C GLN A 204 -12.17 10.87 -1.79
N PRO A 205 -12.33 11.23 -0.51
CA PRO A 205 -13.65 11.52 0.06
C PRO A 205 -14.25 12.72 -0.67
N SER A 206 -15.24 12.47 -1.53
CA SER A 206 -16.00 13.55 -2.14
C SER A 206 -16.80 14.27 -1.06
N SER A 207 -16.83 15.60 -1.07
CA SER A 207 -17.60 16.45 -0.16
C SER A 207 -19.13 16.32 -0.32
N SER A 208 -19.61 15.30 -1.02
CA SER A 208 -21.02 15.12 -1.36
C SER A 208 -21.35 13.67 -1.66
N SER A 209 -21.51 12.86 -0.62
CA SER A 209 -22.37 11.68 -0.66
C SER A 209 -22.85 11.41 0.76
N GLY A 210 -24.08 11.85 1.07
CA GLY A 210 -24.79 11.25 2.19
C GLY A 210 -24.95 9.78 1.85
N GLU A 211 -24.27 8.90 2.59
CA GLU A 211 -24.45 7.46 2.46
C GLU A 211 -25.91 7.14 2.81
N GLU A 212 -26.73 6.89 1.79
CA GLU A 212 -28.01 6.24 2.01
C GLU A 212 -27.72 4.80 2.44
N THR A 213 -27.82 4.57 3.74
CA THR A 213 -27.77 3.26 4.37
C THR A 213 -28.96 2.44 3.88
N SER A 214 -28.78 1.59 2.87
CA SER A 214 -29.68 0.46 2.72
C SER A 214 -29.36 -0.51 3.86
N SER A 215 -30.33 -0.76 4.73
CA SER A 215 -30.17 -1.62 5.91
C SER A 215 -30.03 -3.11 5.58
N ASN A 216 -30.09 -3.49 4.29
CA ASN A 216 -30.19 -4.86 3.86
C ASN A 216 -28.91 -5.28 3.12
N ILE A 217 -28.19 -6.26 3.67
CA ILE A 217 -27.05 -6.89 3.03
C ILE A 217 -27.56 -7.73 1.85
N PHE A 218 -27.00 -7.51 0.66
CA PHE A 218 -27.33 -8.26 -0.55
C PHE A 218 -26.74 -9.67 -0.50
N ASP A 219 -27.59 -10.70 -0.62
CA ASP A 219 -27.14 -12.10 -0.70
C ASP A 219 -26.57 -12.43 -2.09
N ILE A 220 -25.31 -12.05 -2.28
CA ILE A 220 -24.61 -12.26 -3.55
C ILE A 220 -24.40 -13.76 -3.86
N VAL A 221 -24.20 -14.60 -2.86
CA VAL A 221 -23.97 -16.04 -3.03
C VAL A 221 -25.27 -16.71 -3.47
N GLY A 222 -26.39 -16.38 -2.83
CA GLY A 222 -27.72 -16.81 -3.24
C GLY A 222 -28.08 -16.35 -4.66
N TYR A 223 -27.83 -15.07 -4.98
CA TYR A 223 -28.07 -14.52 -6.32
C TYR A 223 -27.27 -15.25 -7.40
N LEU A 224 -25.98 -15.54 -7.20
CA LEU A 224 -25.19 -16.25 -8.19
C LEU A 224 -25.63 -17.72 -8.35
N SER A 225 -26.18 -18.32 -7.31
CA SER A 225 -26.74 -19.67 -7.37
C SER A 225 -28.06 -19.72 -8.15
N LYS A 226 -28.86 -18.64 -8.10
CA LYS A 226 -30.13 -18.49 -8.82
C LYS A 226 -30.31 -17.05 -9.30
N PRO A 227 -29.74 -16.69 -10.47
CA PRO A 227 -29.79 -15.32 -10.95
C PRO A 227 -31.23 -14.91 -11.29
N ASP A 228 -31.65 -13.75 -10.79
CA ASP A 228 -32.90 -13.11 -11.18
C ASP A 228 -32.59 -11.94 -12.13
N PRO A 229 -32.97 -12.00 -13.41
CA PRO A 229 -32.72 -10.93 -14.37
C PRO A 229 -33.44 -9.61 -14.04
N ALA A 230 -34.41 -9.60 -13.12
CA ALA A 230 -35.07 -8.39 -12.64
C ALA A 230 -34.28 -7.67 -11.52
N VAL A 231 -33.25 -8.30 -10.96
CA VAL A 231 -32.45 -7.74 -9.85
C VAL A 231 -31.09 -7.29 -10.38
N ASP A 232 -30.86 -5.98 -10.34
CA ASP A 232 -29.56 -5.42 -10.68
C ASP A 232 -28.49 -5.85 -9.67
N GLN A 233 -27.29 -6.12 -10.19
CA GLN A 233 -26.14 -6.45 -9.36
C GLN A 233 -25.65 -5.21 -8.62
N PRO A 234 -25.28 -5.33 -7.33
CA PRO A 234 -24.79 -4.20 -6.58
C PRO A 234 -23.49 -3.67 -7.20
N LYS A 235 -23.38 -2.35 -7.30
CA LYS A 235 -22.17 -1.67 -7.74
C LYS A 235 -21.34 -1.29 -6.53
N THR A 236 -20.02 -1.42 -6.66
CA THR A 236 -19.11 -0.95 -5.61
C THR A 236 -18.96 0.57 -5.69
N PRO A 237 -18.93 1.29 -4.56
CA PRO A 237 -18.70 2.74 -4.55
C PRO A 237 -17.22 3.10 -4.69
N MET A 238 -16.32 2.13 -4.74
CA MET A 238 -14.87 2.35 -4.77
C MET A 238 -14.24 1.90 -6.08
N LEU A 239 -13.23 2.65 -6.50
CA LEU A 239 -12.39 2.37 -7.64
C LEU A 239 -11.19 1.53 -7.21
N CYS A 240 -11.06 0.35 -7.83
CA CYS A 240 -9.89 -0.52 -7.70
C CYS A 240 -9.70 -1.36 -8.97
N LYS A 241 -8.49 -1.86 -9.19
CA LYS A 241 -8.23 -2.87 -10.23
C LYS A 241 -9.09 -4.12 -9.95
N PRO A 242 -9.64 -4.80 -10.98
CA PRO A 242 -9.40 -4.65 -12.41
C PRO A 242 -10.36 -3.66 -13.12
N SER A 243 -11.09 -2.79 -12.42
CA SER A 243 -12.03 -1.88 -13.09
C SER A 243 -11.32 -1.00 -14.13
N VAL A 244 -11.81 -0.99 -15.37
CA VAL A 244 -11.32 -0.11 -16.44
C VAL A 244 -11.36 1.35 -16.01
N GLU A 245 -12.44 1.76 -15.33
CA GLU A 245 -12.60 3.11 -14.81
C GLU A 245 -11.52 3.46 -13.78
N ALA A 246 -11.14 2.52 -12.91
CA ALA A 246 -10.06 2.71 -11.95
C ALA A 246 -8.71 2.86 -12.66
N MET A 247 -8.46 2.08 -13.72
CA MET A 247 -7.24 2.21 -14.51
C MET A 247 -7.18 3.55 -15.26
N GLU A 248 -8.27 3.97 -15.91
CA GLU A 248 -8.34 5.27 -16.59
C GLU A 248 -8.16 6.43 -15.62
N GLN A 249 -8.74 6.35 -14.41
CA GLN A 249 -8.53 7.35 -13.36
C GLN A 249 -7.07 7.38 -12.90
N ALA A 250 -6.43 6.22 -12.71
CA ALA A 250 -5.02 6.13 -12.34
C ALA A 250 -4.10 6.79 -13.40
N LEU A 251 -4.32 6.50 -14.68
CA LEU A 251 -3.55 7.10 -15.79
C LEU A 251 -3.75 8.61 -15.85
N ARG A 252 -4.98 9.10 -15.63
CA ARG A 252 -5.28 10.54 -15.59
C ARG A 252 -4.57 11.24 -14.43
N ILE A 253 -4.66 10.71 -13.21
CA ILE A 253 -4.00 11.28 -12.02
C ILE A 253 -2.48 11.37 -12.24
N ALA A 254 -1.90 10.32 -12.83
CA ALA A 254 -0.46 10.24 -13.05
C ALA A 254 0.03 10.92 -14.33
N ASN A 255 -0.88 11.48 -15.15
CA ASN A 255 -0.58 12.04 -16.47
C ASN A 255 0.22 11.04 -17.35
N ILE A 256 -0.32 9.84 -17.50
CA ILE A 256 0.30 8.73 -18.24
C ILE A 256 -0.45 8.50 -19.55
N ASP A 257 0.28 8.37 -20.65
CA ASP A 257 -0.24 7.90 -21.93
C ASP A 257 -0.23 6.36 -21.96
N PRO A 258 -1.39 5.67 -22.07
CA PRO A 258 -1.44 4.22 -22.09
C PRO A 258 -0.63 3.60 -23.23
N GLN A 259 -0.58 4.20 -24.42
CA GLN A 259 0.10 3.61 -25.58
C GLN A 259 1.63 3.66 -25.45
N ARG A 260 2.13 4.48 -24.51
CA ARG A 260 3.56 4.66 -24.23
C ARG A 260 3.95 4.14 -22.85
N THR A 261 3.16 3.21 -22.29
CA THR A 261 3.37 2.71 -20.94
C THR A 261 3.37 1.19 -20.89
N VAL A 262 4.32 0.64 -20.14
CA VAL A 262 4.35 -0.78 -19.77
C VAL A 262 3.77 -0.96 -18.38
N PHE A 263 2.83 -1.89 -18.22
CA PHE A 263 2.22 -2.24 -16.94
C PHE A 263 2.64 -3.65 -16.49
N PHE A 264 3.20 -3.73 -15.29
CA PHE A 264 3.64 -4.97 -14.64
C PHE A 264 2.69 -5.30 -13.49
N ASP A 265 2.05 -6.46 -13.52
CA ASP A 265 1.07 -6.88 -12.51
C ASP A 265 0.98 -8.43 -12.50
N ASP A 266 0.75 -9.05 -11.35
CA ASP A 266 0.62 -10.50 -11.19
C ASP A 266 -0.80 -11.01 -11.50
N SER A 267 -1.80 -10.13 -11.46
CA SER A 267 -3.19 -10.48 -11.72
C SER A 267 -3.51 -10.45 -13.21
N ALA A 268 -3.77 -11.63 -13.77
CA ALA A 268 -4.23 -11.79 -15.15
C ALA A 268 -5.47 -10.94 -15.50
N ARG A 269 -6.33 -10.61 -14.52
CA ARG A 269 -7.51 -9.76 -14.73
C ARG A 269 -7.15 -8.28 -14.84
N ASN A 270 -6.18 -7.84 -14.04
CA ASN A 270 -5.63 -6.48 -14.14
C ASN A 270 -4.93 -6.31 -15.48
N ILE A 271 -4.12 -7.29 -15.89
CA ILE A 271 -3.44 -7.33 -17.19
C ILE A 271 -4.42 -7.26 -18.37
N GLN A 272 -5.53 -8.01 -18.32
CA GLN A 272 -6.55 -7.94 -19.37
C GLN A 272 -7.20 -6.56 -19.47
N SER A 273 -7.50 -5.94 -18.33
CA SER A 273 -8.13 -4.62 -18.28
C SER A 273 -7.16 -3.53 -18.74
N ALA A 274 -5.88 -3.66 -18.38
CA ALA A 274 -4.81 -2.78 -18.84
C ALA A 274 -4.68 -2.84 -20.37
N LYS A 275 -4.70 -4.05 -20.92
CA LYS A 275 -4.61 -4.24 -22.36
C LYS A 275 -5.78 -3.63 -23.11
N ALA A 276 -6.98 -3.70 -22.54
CA ALA A 276 -8.19 -3.13 -23.14
C ALA A 276 -8.12 -1.61 -23.31
N ILE A 277 -7.37 -0.90 -22.46
CA ILE A 277 -7.16 0.55 -22.55
C ILE A 277 -5.86 0.95 -23.26
N GLY A 278 -5.16 -0.01 -23.86
CA GLY A 278 -4.01 0.26 -24.74
C GLY A 278 -2.63 0.19 -24.08
N LEU A 279 -2.53 -0.23 -22.81
CA LEU A 279 -1.24 -0.47 -22.16
C LEU A 279 -0.50 -1.64 -22.81
N HIS A 280 0.84 -1.56 -22.83
CA HIS A 280 1.69 -2.73 -23.05
C HIS A 280 1.80 -3.48 -21.72
N THR A 281 1.64 -4.81 -21.72
CA THR A 281 1.37 -5.54 -20.48
C THR A 281 2.34 -6.68 -20.22
N VAL A 282 2.74 -6.82 -18.95
CA VAL A 282 3.67 -7.84 -18.49
C VAL A 282 3.08 -8.53 -17.27
N LEU A 283 2.72 -9.80 -17.43
CA LEU A 283 2.28 -10.63 -16.32
C LEU A 283 3.50 -11.10 -15.51
N VAL A 284 3.51 -10.89 -14.20
CA VAL A 284 4.62 -11.30 -13.32
C VAL A 284 4.22 -12.52 -12.47
N GLY A 285 5.18 -13.37 -12.12
CA GLY A 285 4.99 -14.57 -11.29
C GLY A 285 4.79 -15.87 -12.08
N THR A 286 4.86 -15.84 -13.41
CA THR A 286 4.71 -17.03 -14.27
C THR A 286 5.41 -16.86 -15.62
N SER A 287 5.95 -17.95 -16.17
CA SER A 287 6.44 -17.98 -17.56
C SER A 287 5.32 -18.18 -18.59
N GLN A 288 4.09 -18.47 -18.15
CA GLN A 288 2.96 -18.72 -19.04
C GLN A 288 2.21 -17.44 -19.37
N ARG A 289 2.21 -17.07 -20.65
CA ARG A 289 1.46 -15.92 -21.15
C ARG A 289 -0.04 -16.23 -21.22
N VAL A 290 -0.85 -15.30 -20.74
CA VAL A 290 -2.32 -15.37 -20.78
C VAL A 290 -2.90 -14.39 -21.79
N LYS A 291 -4.21 -14.49 -22.06
CA LYS A 291 -4.92 -13.51 -22.88
C LYS A 291 -4.73 -12.12 -22.27
N GLY A 292 -4.34 -11.15 -23.10
CA GLY A 292 -4.13 -9.77 -22.68
C GLY A 292 -2.72 -9.45 -22.19
N ALA A 293 -1.86 -10.44 -21.92
CA ALA A 293 -0.45 -10.22 -21.59
C ALA A 293 0.40 -10.18 -22.87
N ASP A 294 1.20 -9.13 -23.06
CA ASP A 294 2.20 -9.09 -24.14
C ASP A 294 3.42 -9.96 -23.79
N HIS A 295 3.85 -9.90 -22.53
CA HIS A 295 4.93 -10.70 -21.95
C HIS A 295 4.51 -11.37 -20.64
N ALA A 296 5.25 -12.41 -20.25
CA ALA A 296 5.11 -13.06 -18.95
C ALA A 296 6.50 -13.34 -18.36
N LEU A 297 6.68 -13.03 -17.07
CA LEU A 297 7.93 -13.18 -16.34
C LEU A 297 7.71 -14.03 -15.10
N GLU A 298 8.60 -14.99 -14.82
CA GLU A 298 8.57 -15.72 -13.55
C GLU A 298 8.91 -14.81 -12.36
N SER A 299 9.77 -13.82 -12.58
CA SER A 299 10.12 -12.81 -11.61
C SER A 299 10.32 -11.46 -12.30
N ILE A 300 10.00 -10.37 -11.60
CA ILE A 300 10.27 -9.02 -12.08
C ILE A 300 11.76 -8.79 -12.38
N HIS A 301 12.64 -9.57 -11.74
CA HIS A 301 14.08 -9.56 -11.99
C HIS A 301 14.46 -9.91 -13.43
N ASN A 302 13.58 -10.62 -14.15
CA ASN A 302 13.81 -11.05 -15.53
C ASN A 302 13.38 -10.01 -16.58
N VAL A 303 13.05 -8.79 -16.16
CA VAL A 303 12.56 -7.75 -17.09
C VAL A 303 13.62 -7.37 -18.12
N ARG A 304 14.91 -7.42 -17.79
CA ARG A 304 15.98 -7.06 -18.74
C ARG A 304 16.10 -8.06 -19.88
N GLU A 305 15.96 -9.36 -19.59
CA GLU A 305 15.99 -10.38 -20.63
C GLU A 305 14.74 -10.31 -21.52
N ALA A 306 13.59 -10.00 -20.94
CA ALA A 306 12.32 -10.01 -21.66
C ALA A 306 12.02 -8.71 -22.42
N LEU A 307 12.53 -7.57 -21.93
CA LEU A 307 12.32 -6.23 -22.47
C LEU A 307 13.63 -5.43 -22.48
N PRO A 308 14.67 -5.90 -23.21
CA PRO A 308 15.95 -5.21 -23.28
C PRO A 308 15.83 -3.79 -23.88
N GLU A 309 14.81 -3.53 -24.70
CA GLU A 309 14.56 -2.24 -25.33
C GLU A 309 14.33 -1.11 -24.31
N LEU A 310 13.96 -1.42 -23.07
CA LEU A 310 13.80 -0.43 -22.00
C LEU A 310 15.12 0.25 -21.61
N TRP A 311 16.27 -0.30 -22.01
CA TRP A 311 17.61 0.25 -21.75
C TRP A 311 18.31 0.83 -22.98
N GLU A 312 17.77 0.65 -24.19
CA GLU A 312 18.48 0.94 -25.44
C GLU A 312 18.94 2.41 -25.59
N GLU A 313 18.17 3.37 -25.07
CA GLU A 313 18.52 4.80 -25.19
C GLU A 313 19.65 5.19 -24.23
N ALA A 314 19.66 4.62 -23.02
CA ALA A 314 20.76 4.80 -22.07
C ALA A 314 22.06 4.20 -22.63
N GLU A 315 21.99 3.02 -23.23
CA GLU A 315 23.16 2.32 -23.80
C GLU A 315 23.73 3.04 -25.04
N LYS A 316 22.87 3.61 -25.89
CA LYS A 316 23.30 4.48 -27.01
C LYS A 316 24.02 5.74 -26.52
N SER A 317 23.58 6.34 -25.40
CA SER A 317 24.23 7.52 -24.82
C SER A 317 25.58 7.21 -24.14
N SER A 318 25.74 6.03 -23.52
CA SER A 318 27.00 5.62 -22.89
C SER A 318 28.09 5.23 -23.90
N ASN A 319 27.71 4.77 -25.09
CA ASN A 319 28.64 4.42 -26.17
C ASN A 319 29.18 5.65 -26.94
N ILE A 320 28.67 6.85 -26.66
CA ILE A 320 29.19 8.12 -27.20
C ILE A 320 30.11 8.77 -26.15
N ARG A 321 31.25 8.13 -25.89
CA ARG A 321 32.45 8.83 -25.37
C ARG A 321 33.53 8.76 -26.44
N PRO A 322 34.03 9.90 -26.96
CA PRO A 322 34.94 9.87 -28.08
C PRO A 322 36.31 9.36 -27.64
N SER A 323 36.78 8.34 -28.36
CA SER A 323 38.21 8.14 -28.58
C SER A 323 38.78 9.40 -29.22
N ASN A 324 39.47 10.23 -28.44
CA ASN A 324 40.44 11.16 -28.98
C ASN A 324 41.83 10.74 -28.49
N ASN A 325 42.57 10.17 -29.44
CA ASN A 325 44.00 9.92 -29.39
C ASN A 325 44.74 11.19 -28.97
N VAL A 326 45.64 11.06 -27.98
CA VAL A 326 46.82 11.91 -27.90
C VAL A 326 48.01 11.04 -28.28
N THR A 327 48.26 10.92 -29.58
CA THR A 327 49.54 10.47 -30.11
C THR A 327 50.50 11.67 -30.00
N MET A 328 51.38 11.65 -29.02
CA MET A 328 52.55 12.53 -29.02
C MET A 328 53.60 11.90 -29.94
N GLU A 329 53.69 12.39 -31.18
CA GLU A 329 54.90 12.24 -31.98
C GLU A 329 55.92 13.27 -31.47
N THR A 330 56.88 12.80 -30.69
CA THR A 330 58.12 13.54 -30.43
C THR A 330 59.11 13.19 -31.54
N SER A 331 59.32 14.12 -32.47
CA SER A 331 60.46 14.10 -33.37
C SER A 331 61.74 14.34 -32.56
N VAL A 332 62.67 13.38 -32.58
CA VAL A 332 64.05 13.61 -32.12
C VAL A 332 64.91 13.81 -33.35
N THR A 333 65.52 14.99 -33.45
CA THR A 333 66.60 15.30 -34.38
C THR A 333 67.86 15.53 -33.55
N ALA A 334 68.84 14.64 -33.69
CA ALA A 334 70.29 14.88 -33.57
C ALA A 334 71.03 13.57 -33.88
#